data_AF-A0A1I4F275-F1
#
_entry.id   AF-A0A1I4F275-F1
#
_cell.length_a   1.000
_cell.length_b   1.000
_cell.length_c   1.000
_cell.angle_alpha   90.00
_cell.angle_beta   90.00
_cell.angle_gamma   90.00
#
_symmetry.space_group_name_H-M   'P 1'
#
loop_
_entity.id
_entity.type
_entity.pdbx_description
1 polymer ?
#
loop_
_entity_poly.entity_id
_entity_poly.type
_entity_poly.pdbx_seq_one_letter_code
_entity_poly.pdbx_strand_id
1 'polypeptide(L)'
;MTKLALFGAVHIDRRGKVISELSRFSEGADALFVEYPVDGISFPTVGRALARAPVSALGMLLVTLLHMPGYALFNRDIVPAEVVAARKLHRERDIPLYPVDDHVISILGESSVLRTAAEWVVFLVILALDPVTTGATAGVVVGGWTALSLARRVHRLFWVVAVFPVLVGSWWFLSSQELLGWTLGYVALGAIFYTIFRTISHRNDVMVERIAERCEAEGYDRACLTTGRAHLAGLATAAEDRGVDVVASYVPSWLREGDVVEGSVPAKFGVRTVRGDLDTAGDVFGRRVVALFVDWGVLSVVTLVAGSSCALLGRLVVGSDAALWAGFLVGAVLGWAAYWVGFEARSGQTVGKRVTGLVVVAGDGASLSRRDAVVRTLLRPVDGIVGYVLGAVVALLSDGGRRIGDHAAGTLVVRVEKE
;
A
#
# COMPACT_ATOMS: atom_id res chain seq x y z
N MET A 1 -26.02 22.03 10.80
CA MET A 1 -25.44 21.38 9.59
C MET A 1 -24.02 21.00 9.97
N THR A 2 -23.74 19.70 10.01
CA THR A 2 -22.47 19.18 10.54
C THR A 2 -21.32 19.59 9.63
N LYS A 3 -20.29 20.21 10.23
CA LYS A 3 -19.04 20.56 9.56
C LYS A 3 -18.03 19.44 9.77
N LEU A 4 -17.56 18.84 8.68
CA LEU A 4 -16.64 17.70 8.70
C LEU A 4 -15.25 18.12 8.22
N ALA A 5 -14.25 17.93 9.07
CA ALA A 5 -12.85 18.02 8.71
C ALA A 5 -12.29 16.62 8.42
N LEU A 6 -11.62 16.44 7.27
CA LEU A 6 -11.08 15.16 6.84
C LEU A 6 -9.55 15.14 6.99
N PHE A 7 -9.04 14.41 7.98
CA PHE A 7 -7.61 14.23 8.19
C PHE A 7 -7.11 12.94 7.53
N GLY A 8 -6.38 13.07 6.42
CA GLY A 8 -5.73 11.93 5.79
C GLY A 8 -4.44 11.55 6.51
N ALA A 9 -4.16 10.26 6.58
CA ALA A 9 -2.92 9.74 7.14
C ALA A 9 -2.28 8.69 6.24
N VAL A 10 -0.95 8.59 6.36
CA VAL A 10 -0.18 7.43 5.91
C VAL A 10 -0.08 6.47 7.09
N HIS A 11 -0.64 5.27 6.97
CA HIS A 11 -0.74 4.31 8.08
C HIS A 11 0.61 4.02 8.75
N ILE A 12 1.71 4.04 7.97
CA ILE A 12 3.11 3.85 8.40
C ILE A 12 3.85 5.19 8.38
N ASP A 13 3.52 6.12 9.27
CA ASP A 13 4.27 7.39 9.42
C ASP A 13 4.74 7.58 10.88
N ARG A 14 5.67 8.51 11.09
CA ARG A 14 6.22 8.82 12.40
C ARG A 14 5.09 9.25 13.34
N ARG A 15 4.82 8.44 14.36
CA ARG A 15 3.79 8.69 15.37
C ARG A 15 3.77 10.14 15.89
N GLY A 16 4.92 10.70 16.25
CA GLY A 16 5.00 12.07 16.79
C GLY A 16 4.55 13.15 15.81
N LYS A 17 4.84 12.95 14.51
CA LYS A 17 4.42 13.83 13.43
C LYS A 17 2.90 13.81 13.27
N VAL A 18 2.32 12.61 13.10
CA VAL A 18 0.86 12.45 12.93
C VAL A 18 0.09 12.99 14.13
N ILE A 19 0.59 12.80 15.37
CA ILE A 19 0.01 13.41 16.56
C ILE A 19 0.01 14.94 16.45
N SER A 20 1.16 15.55 16.09
CA SER A 20 1.27 17.00 16.01
C SER A 20 0.43 17.62 14.89
N GLU A 21 0.31 16.92 13.75
CA GLU A 21 -0.47 17.35 12.60
C GLU A 21 -1.97 17.23 12.90
N LEU A 22 -2.43 16.07 13.39
CA LEU A 22 -3.83 15.88 13.77
C LEU A 22 -4.25 16.82 14.90
N SER A 23 -3.38 17.05 15.89
CA SER A 23 -3.61 18.00 16.99
C SER A 23 -3.92 19.41 16.49
N ARG A 24 -3.11 19.92 15.54
CA ARG A 24 -3.31 21.25 14.94
C ARG A 24 -4.55 21.26 14.05
N PHE A 25 -4.75 20.22 13.24
CA PHE A 25 -5.85 20.18 12.29
C PHE A 25 -7.23 20.02 12.95
N SER A 26 -7.30 19.26 14.05
CA SER A 26 -8.56 18.99 14.78
C SER A 26 -8.84 20.02 15.87
N GLU A 27 -8.24 21.21 15.81
CA GLU A 27 -8.44 22.27 16.80
C GLU A 27 -9.88 22.83 16.70
N GLY A 28 -10.59 22.82 17.83
CA GLY A 28 -12.00 23.21 17.88
C GLY A 28 -12.98 22.20 17.27
N ALA A 29 -12.59 20.93 17.14
CA ALA A 29 -13.51 19.84 16.85
C ALA A 29 -14.20 19.36 18.13
N ASP A 30 -15.52 19.14 18.06
CA ASP A 30 -16.35 18.65 19.17
C ASP A 30 -16.19 17.14 19.37
N ALA A 31 -15.93 16.41 18.28
CA ALA A 31 -15.71 14.97 18.30
C ALA A 31 -14.68 14.52 17.26
N LEU A 32 -13.93 13.47 17.60
CA LEU A 32 -13.05 12.75 16.69
C LEU A 32 -13.73 11.47 16.19
N PHE A 33 -13.54 11.20 14.91
CA PHE A 33 -13.90 9.96 14.27
C PHE A 33 -12.64 9.31 13.69
N VAL A 34 -12.57 7.99 13.69
CA VAL A 34 -11.40 7.25 13.18
C VAL A 34 -11.83 6.11 12.30
N GLU A 35 -11.17 5.96 11.15
CA GLU A 35 -11.27 4.77 10.29
C GLU A 35 -10.70 3.55 11.03
N TYR A 36 -11.57 2.95 11.85
CA TYR A 36 -11.28 1.75 12.62
C TYR A 36 -12.59 0.98 12.81
N PRO A 37 -12.54 -0.36 12.87
CA PRO A 37 -13.73 -1.19 13.05
C PRO A 37 -14.50 -0.85 14.31
N VAL A 38 -15.81 -0.66 14.17
CA VAL A 38 -16.74 -0.38 15.28
C VAL A 38 -16.71 -1.50 16.32
N ASP A 39 -16.82 -2.75 15.87
CA ASP A 39 -16.80 -3.94 16.74
C ASP A 39 -15.38 -4.40 17.12
N GLY A 40 -14.35 -3.70 16.63
CA GLY A 40 -12.96 -4.14 16.69
C GLY A 40 -12.68 -5.42 15.88
N ILE A 41 -11.43 -5.90 15.95
CA ILE A 41 -11.00 -7.13 15.28
C ILE A 41 -10.76 -8.20 16.34
N SER A 42 -11.58 -9.24 16.33
CA SER A 42 -11.50 -10.37 17.26
C SER A 42 -11.09 -11.66 16.54
N PHE A 43 -10.57 -12.64 17.29
CA PHE A 43 -10.29 -13.98 16.74
C PHE A 43 -11.54 -14.62 16.10
N PRO A 44 -12.75 -14.56 16.70
CA PRO A 44 -13.97 -15.02 16.05
C PRO A 44 -14.27 -14.31 14.72
N THR A 45 -14.03 -13.00 14.61
CA THR A 45 -14.23 -12.26 13.36
C THR A 45 -13.30 -12.79 12.27
N VAL A 46 -12.01 -13.00 12.60
CA VAL A 46 -11.03 -13.59 11.68
C VAL A 46 -11.39 -15.03 11.31
N GLY A 47 -11.83 -15.83 12.28
CA GLY A 47 -12.28 -17.21 12.04
C GLY A 47 -13.48 -17.29 11.09
N ARG A 48 -14.47 -16.41 11.27
CA ARG A 48 -15.61 -16.29 10.34
C ARG A 48 -15.14 -15.87 8.94
N ALA A 49 -14.22 -14.92 8.84
CA ALA A 49 -13.66 -14.50 7.56
C ALA A 49 -12.92 -15.64 6.85
N LEU A 50 -12.10 -16.42 7.57
CA LEU A 50 -11.41 -17.60 7.02
C LEU A 50 -12.40 -18.69 6.56
N ALA A 51 -13.51 -18.88 7.29
CA ALA A 51 -14.53 -19.86 6.91
C ALA A 51 -15.36 -19.42 5.69
N ARG A 52 -15.61 -18.11 5.54
CA ARG A 52 -16.48 -17.55 4.48
C ARG A 52 -15.71 -17.13 3.23
N ALA A 53 -14.47 -16.72 3.35
CA ALA A 53 -13.66 -16.25 2.24
C ALA A 53 -12.17 -16.58 2.51
N PRO A 54 -11.79 -17.87 2.52
CA PRO A 54 -10.46 -18.32 2.95
C PRO A 54 -9.32 -17.65 2.19
N VAL A 55 -9.42 -17.49 0.88
CA VAL A 55 -8.35 -16.93 0.05
C VAL A 55 -8.17 -15.44 0.32
N SER A 56 -9.26 -14.67 0.31
CA SER A 56 -9.25 -13.24 0.65
C SER A 56 -8.83 -13.00 2.10
N ALA A 57 -9.28 -13.81 3.06
CA ALA A 57 -8.94 -13.67 4.47
C ALA A 57 -7.46 -13.97 4.72
N LEU A 58 -6.91 -15.02 4.11
CA LEU A 58 -5.46 -15.27 4.12
C LEU A 58 -4.69 -14.09 3.51
N GLY A 59 -5.22 -13.50 2.43
CA GLY A 59 -4.68 -12.29 1.83
C GLY A 59 -4.63 -11.13 2.81
N MET A 60 -5.72 -10.91 3.56
CA MET A 60 -5.79 -9.87 4.59
C MET A 60 -4.79 -10.08 5.72
N LEU A 61 -4.65 -11.33 6.19
CA LEU A 61 -3.66 -11.68 7.22
C LEU A 61 -2.23 -11.48 6.71
N LEU A 62 -1.95 -11.87 5.46
CA LEU A 62 -0.66 -11.68 4.81
C LEU A 62 -0.32 -10.19 4.65
N VAL A 63 -1.26 -9.37 4.14
CA VAL A 63 -1.09 -7.92 4.06
C VAL A 63 -0.81 -7.34 5.45
N THR A 64 -1.56 -7.77 6.46
CA THR A 64 -1.37 -7.32 7.85
C THR A 64 0.03 -7.67 8.36
N LEU A 65 0.49 -8.91 8.13
CA LEU A 65 1.85 -9.34 8.48
C LEU A 65 2.94 -8.50 7.79
N LEU A 66 2.75 -8.16 6.51
CA LEU A 66 3.68 -7.32 5.76
C LEU A 66 3.74 -5.87 6.28
N HIS A 67 2.66 -5.34 6.87
CA HIS A 67 2.64 -4.00 7.47
C HIS A 67 3.32 -3.93 8.85
N MET A 68 3.38 -5.05 9.57
CA MET A 68 3.84 -5.10 10.95
C MET A 68 5.23 -4.49 11.21
N PRO A 69 6.26 -4.68 10.37
CA PRO A 69 7.56 -4.03 10.56
C PRO A 69 7.46 -2.52 10.53
N GLY A 70 6.66 -1.98 9.60
CA GLY A 70 6.42 -0.55 9.49
C GLY A 70 5.76 -0.02 10.75
N TYR A 71 4.71 -0.69 11.22
CA TYR A 71 4.03 -0.29 12.46
C TYR A 71 4.94 -0.41 13.69
N ALA A 72 5.72 -1.49 13.78
CA ALA A 72 6.69 -1.67 14.86
C ALA A 72 7.76 -0.56 14.88
N LEU A 73 8.29 -0.18 13.70
CA LEU A 73 9.35 0.81 13.56
C LEU A 73 8.86 2.25 13.76
N PHE A 74 7.78 2.64 13.08
CA PHE A 74 7.31 4.03 13.01
C PHE A 74 6.21 4.35 14.03
N ASN A 75 5.30 3.41 14.29
CA ASN A 75 4.14 3.63 15.16
C ASN A 75 4.42 3.15 16.60
N ARG A 76 5.31 2.16 16.75
CA ARG A 76 5.58 1.41 17.99
C ARG A 76 4.30 0.81 18.59
N ASP A 77 3.37 0.47 17.73
CA ASP A 77 2.10 -0.21 18.02
C ASP A 77 1.77 -1.11 16.82
N ILE A 78 0.72 -1.91 16.89
CA ILE A 78 0.21 -2.73 15.77
C ILE A 78 -0.85 -1.98 14.96
N VAL A 79 -1.36 -0.88 15.51
CA VAL A 79 -2.40 -0.07 14.86
C VAL A 79 -1.75 1.06 14.06
N PRO A 80 -2.45 1.56 13.02
CA PRO A 80 -1.98 2.69 12.21
C PRO A 80 -1.69 3.95 13.02
N ALA A 81 -0.83 4.83 12.49
CA ALA A 81 -0.35 6.02 13.18
C ALA A 81 -1.48 6.98 13.58
N GLU A 82 -2.48 7.12 12.73
CA GLU A 82 -3.67 7.95 12.95
C GLU A 82 -4.57 7.42 14.06
N VAL A 83 -4.71 6.11 14.20
CA VAL A 83 -5.45 5.50 15.32
C VAL A 83 -4.72 5.77 16.64
N VAL A 84 -3.38 5.69 16.64
CA VAL A 84 -2.58 6.05 17.81
C VAL A 84 -2.73 7.54 18.14
N ALA A 85 -2.73 8.41 17.13
CA ALA A 85 -2.87 9.84 17.29
C ALA A 85 -4.24 10.23 17.85
N ALA A 86 -5.33 9.74 17.24
CA ALA A 86 -6.69 10.01 17.69
C ALA A 86 -6.93 9.54 19.13
N ARG A 87 -6.49 8.33 19.49
CA ARG A 87 -6.58 7.81 20.88
C ARG A 87 -5.78 8.64 21.88
N LYS A 88 -4.66 9.22 21.45
CA LYS A 88 -3.85 10.09 22.30
C LYS A 88 -4.56 11.42 22.53
N LEU A 89 -5.07 12.04 21.46
CA LEU A 89 -5.81 13.31 21.55
C LEU A 89 -7.10 13.19 22.35
N HIS A 90 -7.85 12.11 22.17
CA HIS A 90 -9.00 11.78 23.01
C HIS A 90 -8.66 11.85 24.50
N ARG A 91 -7.54 11.23 24.92
CA ARG A 91 -7.10 11.25 26.33
C ARG A 91 -6.54 12.59 26.80
N GLU A 92 -5.88 13.34 25.93
CA GLU A 92 -5.22 14.60 26.30
C GLU A 92 -6.17 15.80 26.29
N ARG A 93 -7.20 15.77 25.45
CA ARG A 93 -8.16 16.87 25.27
C ARG A 93 -9.57 16.54 25.78
N ASP A 94 -9.80 15.32 26.24
CA ASP A 94 -11.11 14.82 26.70
C ASP A 94 -12.24 14.97 25.64
N ILE A 95 -11.87 14.85 24.36
CA ILE A 95 -12.81 14.93 23.23
C ILE A 95 -13.31 13.53 22.85
N PRO A 96 -14.63 13.30 22.65
CA PRO A 96 -15.17 11.99 22.25
C PRO A 96 -14.47 11.40 21.01
N LEU A 97 -14.28 10.08 21.00
CA LEU A 97 -13.65 9.35 19.89
C LEU A 97 -14.50 8.16 19.44
N TYR A 98 -14.91 8.14 18.18
CA TYR A 98 -15.77 7.10 17.63
C TYR A 98 -15.10 6.35 16.46
N PRO A 99 -15.02 5.01 16.50
CA PRO A 99 -14.75 4.21 15.31
C PRO A 99 -15.94 4.25 14.35
N VAL A 100 -15.69 4.28 13.04
CA VAL A 100 -16.76 4.42 12.03
C VAL A 100 -16.72 3.39 10.90
N ASP A 101 -15.67 2.59 10.79
CA ASP A 101 -15.44 1.78 9.60
C ASP A 101 -16.00 0.35 9.73
N ASP A 102 -16.46 -0.21 8.60
CA ASP A 102 -16.68 -1.64 8.43
C ASP A 102 -15.43 -2.27 7.85
N HIS A 103 -14.56 -2.72 8.76
CA HIS A 103 -13.27 -3.27 8.37
C HIS A 103 -13.44 -4.47 7.43
N VAL A 104 -12.56 -4.57 6.43
CA VAL A 104 -12.64 -5.58 5.35
C VAL A 104 -12.77 -7.00 5.88
N ILE A 105 -12.12 -7.32 7.00
CA ILE A 105 -12.23 -8.65 7.62
C ILE A 105 -13.67 -8.99 8.07
N SER A 106 -14.44 -8.00 8.53
CA SER A 106 -15.84 -8.18 8.92
C SER A 106 -16.71 -8.41 7.68
N ILE A 107 -16.48 -7.61 6.63
CA ILE A 107 -17.15 -7.78 5.32
C ILE A 107 -16.90 -9.20 4.76
N LEU A 108 -15.68 -9.72 4.87
CA LEU A 108 -15.36 -11.09 4.45
C LEU A 108 -16.15 -12.13 5.25
N GLY A 109 -16.36 -11.91 6.55
CA GLY A 109 -17.15 -12.78 7.42
C GLY A 109 -18.65 -12.84 7.07
N GLU A 110 -19.13 -11.92 6.25
CA GLU A 110 -20.53 -11.83 5.80
C GLU A 110 -20.68 -12.13 4.30
N SER A 111 -19.64 -12.72 3.69
CA SER A 111 -19.65 -13.07 2.27
C SER A 111 -20.84 -13.94 1.88
N SER A 112 -21.40 -13.65 0.70
CA SER A 112 -22.50 -14.42 0.11
C SER A 112 -22.12 -15.88 -0.11
N VAL A 113 -23.13 -16.75 -0.21
CA VAL A 113 -22.92 -18.20 -0.43
C VAL A 113 -22.15 -18.46 -1.72
N LEU A 114 -22.47 -17.72 -2.80
CA LEU A 114 -21.79 -17.87 -4.09
C LEU A 114 -20.30 -17.50 -3.99
N ARG A 115 -19.99 -16.37 -3.34
CA ARG A 115 -18.60 -15.97 -3.12
C ARG A 115 -17.86 -16.98 -2.25
N THR A 116 -18.52 -17.46 -1.19
CA THR A 116 -17.96 -18.48 -0.29
C THR A 116 -17.59 -19.73 -1.05
N ALA A 117 -18.49 -20.23 -1.91
CA ALA A 117 -18.22 -21.39 -2.75
C ALA A 117 -17.04 -21.14 -3.70
N ALA A 118 -16.99 -19.97 -4.37
CA ALA A 118 -15.88 -19.63 -5.27
C ALA A 118 -14.52 -19.57 -4.55
N GLU A 119 -14.46 -18.95 -3.37
CA GLU A 119 -13.24 -18.86 -2.55
C GLU A 119 -12.74 -20.26 -2.13
N TRP A 120 -13.66 -21.14 -1.71
CA TRP A 120 -13.31 -22.52 -1.36
C TRP A 120 -12.87 -23.34 -2.56
N VAL A 121 -13.52 -23.19 -3.73
CA VAL A 121 -13.09 -23.86 -4.97
C VAL A 121 -11.67 -23.44 -5.33
N VAL A 122 -11.37 -22.14 -5.33
CA VAL A 122 -10.01 -21.63 -5.61
C VAL A 122 -9.01 -22.19 -4.60
N PHE A 123 -9.32 -22.15 -3.31
CA PHE A 123 -8.43 -22.68 -2.26
C PHE A 123 -8.17 -24.18 -2.44
N LEU A 124 -9.22 -24.98 -2.67
CA LEU A 124 -9.12 -26.43 -2.82
C LEU A 124 -8.40 -26.84 -4.10
N VAL A 125 -8.55 -26.09 -5.20
CA VAL A 125 -7.79 -26.31 -6.43
C VAL A 125 -6.30 -26.09 -6.19
N ILE A 126 -5.93 -24.98 -5.55
CA ILE A 126 -4.52 -24.69 -5.23
C ILE A 126 -3.96 -25.77 -4.28
N LEU A 127 -4.74 -26.16 -3.26
CA LEU A 127 -4.36 -27.23 -2.32
C LEU A 127 -4.20 -28.59 -3.00
N ALA A 128 -5.03 -28.92 -4.01
CA ALA A 128 -4.92 -30.18 -4.74
C ALA A 128 -3.70 -30.22 -5.67
N LEU A 129 -3.32 -29.07 -6.24
CA LEU A 129 -2.15 -28.95 -7.11
C LEU A 129 -0.84 -29.01 -6.34
N ASP A 130 -0.79 -28.38 -5.16
CA ASP A 130 0.40 -28.37 -4.31
C ASP A 130 0.03 -28.36 -2.82
N PRO A 131 -0.27 -29.54 -2.22
CA PRO A 131 -0.79 -29.62 -0.86
C PRO A 131 0.23 -29.17 0.19
N VAL A 132 1.51 -29.44 -0.05
CA VAL A 132 2.57 -29.16 0.91
C VAL A 132 2.81 -27.65 1.01
N THR A 133 3.06 -26.97 -0.11
CA THR A 133 3.36 -25.52 -0.06
C THR A 133 2.13 -24.70 0.28
N THR A 134 0.94 -25.12 -0.15
CA THR A 134 -0.34 -24.46 0.18
C THR A 134 -0.64 -24.55 1.67
N GLY A 135 -0.55 -25.75 2.25
CA GLY A 135 -0.75 -25.96 3.69
C GLY A 135 0.29 -25.21 4.52
N ALA A 136 1.54 -25.26 4.10
CA ALA A 136 2.65 -24.53 4.73
C ALA A 136 2.44 -23.00 4.70
N THR A 137 2.05 -22.44 3.54
CA THR A 137 1.77 -21.00 3.39
C THR A 137 0.61 -20.56 4.27
N ALA A 138 -0.52 -21.27 4.23
CA ALA A 138 -1.66 -20.97 5.09
C ALA A 138 -1.30 -21.05 6.58
N GLY A 139 -0.56 -22.09 6.98
CA GLY A 139 -0.09 -22.29 8.35
C GLY A 139 0.83 -21.16 8.84
N VAL A 140 1.78 -20.72 8.01
CA VAL A 140 2.69 -19.61 8.33
C VAL A 140 1.95 -18.29 8.46
N VAL A 141 1.03 -17.99 7.54
CA VAL A 141 0.27 -16.74 7.57
C VAL A 141 -0.64 -16.68 8.81
N VAL A 142 -1.42 -17.75 9.07
CA VAL A 142 -2.31 -17.80 10.23
C VAL A 142 -1.52 -17.88 11.53
N GLY A 143 -0.49 -18.72 11.58
CA GLY A 143 0.36 -18.91 12.75
C GLY A 143 1.15 -17.65 13.11
N GLY A 144 1.77 -17.00 12.13
CA GLY A 144 2.50 -15.75 12.32
C GLY A 144 1.60 -14.62 12.82
N TRP A 145 0.41 -14.47 12.22
CA TRP A 145 -0.55 -13.46 12.65
C TRP A 145 -1.05 -13.72 14.08
N THR A 146 -1.34 -14.99 14.39
CA THR A 146 -1.78 -15.43 15.73
C THR A 146 -0.68 -15.18 16.76
N ALA A 147 0.56 -15.58 16.47
CA ALA A 147 1.71 -15.40 17.35
C ALA A 147 1.93 -13.92 17.69
N LEU A 148 1.90 -13.03 16.70
CA LEU A 148 2.06 -11.59 16.91
C LEU A 148 0.87 -10.97 17.67
N SER A 149 -0.35 -11.43 17.38
CA SER A 149 -1.56 -10.99 18.08
C SER A 149 -1.53 -11.39 19.55
N LEU A 150 -1.05 -12.60 19.87
CA LEU A 150 -0.86 -13.07 21.25
C LEU A 150 0.31 -12.34 21.93
N ALA A 151 1.44 -12.15 21.25
CA ALA A 151 2.60 -11.41 21.77
C ALA A 151 2.21 -9.99 22.21
N ARG A 152 1.31 -9.34 21.45
CA ARG A 152 0.75 -8.03 21.83
C ARG A 152 -0.03 -8.07 23.15
N ARG A 153 -0.82 -9.13 23.39
CA ARG A 153 -1.62 -9.27 24.63
C ARG A 153 -0.74 -9.38 25.86
N VAL A 154 0.46 -9.96 25.72
CA VAL A 154 1.42 -10.09 26.82
C VAL A 154 2.05 -8.73 27.14
N HIS A 155 2.67 -8.07 26.16
CA HIS A 155 3.27 -6.76 26.37
C HIS A 155 3.53 -6.00 25.06
N ARG A 156 3.32 -4.68 25.07
CA ARG A 156 3.49 -3.82 23.88
C ARG A 156 4.91 -3.85 23.29
N LEU A 157 5.96 -3.98 24.10
CA LEU A 157 7.35 -4.04 23.59
C LEU A 157 7.73 -5.44 23.12
N PHE A 158 7.08 -6.48 23.66
CA PHE A 158 7.35 -7.85 23.27
C PHE A 158 6.90 -8.11 21.82
N TRP A 159 5.76 -7.56 21.41
CA TRP A 159 5.31 -7.61 20.02
C TRP A 159 6.35 -7.02 19.05
N VAL A 160 6.91 -5.84 19.34
CA VAL A 160 7.91 -5.17 18.48
C VAL A 160 9.14 -6.07 18.26
N VAL A 161 9.59 -6.73 19.33
CA VAL A 161 10.71 -7.68 19.27
C VAL A 161 10.31 -8.96 18.51
N ALA A 162 9.08 -9.45 18.68
CA ALA A 162 8.58 -10.67 18.05
C ALA A 162 8.32 -10.52 16.54
N VAL A 163 8.07 -9.30 16.03
CA VAL A 163 7.85 -9.06 14.59
C VAL A 163 9.02 -9.57 13.75
N PHE A 164 10.24 -9.29 14.17
CA PHE A 164 11.44 -9.64 13.41
C PHE A 164 11.64 -11.16 13.26
N PRO A 165 11.68 -11.99 14.32
CA PRO A 165 11.84 -13.43 14.18
C PRO A 165 10.64 -14.09 13.48
N VAL A 166 9.41 -13.60 13.69
CA VAL A 166 8.24 -14.15 12.97
C VAL A 166 8.37 -13.91 11.48
N LEU A 167 8.74 -12.71 11.04
CA LEU A 167 8.83 -12.40 9.61
C LEU A 167 10.07 -12.98 8.96
N VAL A 168 11.24 -12.94 9.62
CA VAL A 168 12.45 -13.58 9.10
C VAL A 168 12.28 -15.10 9.03
N GLY A 169 11.67 -15.71 10.04
CA GLY A 169 11.36 -17.14 10.04
C GLY A 169 10.34 -17.51 8.97
N SER A 170 9.26 -16.73 8.85
CA SER A 170 8.24 -16.92 7.80
C SER A 170 8.84 -16.74 6.40
N TRP A 171 9.65 -15.70 6.22
CA TRP A 171 10.34 -15.41 4.96
C TRP A 171 11.31 -16.53 4.59
N TRP A 172 12.19 -16.92 5.51
CA TRP A 172 13.14 -18.00 5.31
C TRP A 172 12.43 -19.28 4.87
N PHE A 173 11.41 -19.69 5.64
CA PHE A 173 10.65 -20.91 5.39
C PHE A 173 9.87 -20.88 4.06
N LEU A 174 9.31 -19.73 3.67
CA LEU A 174 8.61 -19.59 2.39
C LEU A 174 9.58 -19.47 1.21
N SER A 175 10.75 -18.83 1.41
CA SER A 175 11.78 -18.67 0.39
C SER A 175 12.59 -19.95 0.12
N SER A 176 12.58 -20.90 1.06
CA SER A 176 13.16 -22.23 0.85
C SER A 176 12.26 -23.15 0.00
N GLN A 177 11.03 -22.71 -0.34
CA GLN A 177 10.16 -23.40 -1.28
C GLN A 177 10.43 -22.92 -2.71
N GLU A 178 10.20 -23.76 -3.72
CA GLU A 178 10.32 -23.34 -5.13
C GLU A 178 9.33 -22.20 -5.48
N LEU A 179 9.58 -21.47 -6.59
CA LEU A 179 8.78 -20.32 -7.01
C LEU A 179 7.27 -20.66 -7.18
N LEU A 180 6.95 -21.89 -7.60
CA LEU A 180 5.58 -22.42 -7.69
C LEU A 180 4.88 -22.53 -6.32
N GLY A 181 5.64 -22.60 -5.22
CA GLY A 181 5.13 -22.67 -3.85
C GLY A 181 4.51 -21.37 -3.32
N TRP A 182 4.59 -20.27 -4.08
CA TRP A 182 3.98 -18.98 -3.71
C TRP A 182 2.58 -18.75 -4.30
N THR A 183 2.03 -19.74 -5.01
CA THR A 183 0.74 -19.61 -5.73
C THR A 183 -0.39 -19.13 -4.82
N LEU A 184 -0.58 -19.75 -3.65
CA LEU A 184 -1.60 -19.32 -2.69
C LEU A 184 -1.37 -17.85 -2.24
N GLY A 185 -0.12 -17.47 -1.97
CA GLY A 185 0.22 -16.10 -1.54
C GLY A 185 -0.17 -15.05 -2.59
N TYR A 186 0.17 -15.28 -3.86
CA TYR A 186 -0.17 -14.35 -4.94
C TYR A 186 -1.68 -14.25 -5.18
N VAL A 187 -2.38 -15.39 -5.21
CA VAL A 187 -3.84 -15.41 -5.42
C VAL A 187 -4.55 -14.75 -4.23
N ALA A 188 -4.09 -15.01 -3.00
CA ALA A 188 -4.61 -14.39 -1.79
C ALA A 188 -4.42 -12.86 -1.81
N LEU A 189 -3.25 -12.35 -2.20
CA LEU A 189 -3.00 -10.91 -2.37
C LEU A 189 -3.94 -10.31 -3.43
N GLY A 190 -4.06 -10.94 -4.60
CA GLY A 190 -4.96 -10.47 -5.65
C GLY A 190 -6.42 -10.40 -5.16
N ALA A 191 -6.89 -11.44 -4.48
CA ALA A 191 -8.28 -11.52 -3.97
C ALA A 191 -8.58 -10.46 -2.91
N ILE A 192 -7.66 -10.22 -1.96
CA ILE A 192 -7.86 -9.19 -0.94
C ILE A 192 -7.82 -7.78 -1.54
N PHE A 193 -6.89 -7.48 -2.45
CA PHE A 193 -6.85 -6.17 -3.09
C PHE A 193 -8.09 -5.91 -3.92
N TYR A 194 -8.55 -6.91 -4.69
CA TYR A 194 -9.82 -6.83 -5.39
C TYR A 194 -10.96 -6.47 -4.42
N THR A 195 -11.00 -7.10 -3.25
CA THR A 195 -12.01 -6.81 -2.22
C THR A 195 -11.90 -5.38 -1.70
N ILE A 196 -10.71 -4.94 -1.30
CA ILE A 196 -10.46 -3.60 -0.75
C ILE A 196 -10.94 -2.52 -1.73
N PHE A 197 -10.54 -2.60 -3.01
CA PHE A 197 -10.91 -1.59 -4.00
C PHE A 197 -12.40 -1.64 -4.37
N ARG A 198 -13.03 -2.82 -4.38
CA ARG A 198 -14.47 -2.95 -4.60
C ARG A 198 -15.31 -2.38 -3.47
N THR A 199 -14.81 -2.41 -2.24
CA THR A 199 -15.59 -1.99 -1.06
C THR A 199 -15.29 -0.57 -0.61
N ILE A 200 -14.28 0.10 -1.18
CA ILE A 200 -13.83 1.43 -0.70
C ILE A 200 -14.95 2.48 -0.74
N SER A 201 -15.72 2.56 -1.84
CA SER A 201 -16.81 3.52 -1.98
C SER A 201 -17.93 3.25 -0.98
N HIS A 202 -18.35 1.99 -0.86
CA HIS A 202 -19.37 1.59 0.12
C HIS A 202 -18.93 1.86 1.57
N ARG A 203 -17.66 1.62 1.90
CA ARG A 203 -17.11 1.95 3.23
C ARG A 203 -17.11 3.46 3.48
N ASN A 204 -16.80 4.28 2.48
CA ASN A 204 -16.90 5.74 2.60
C ASN A 204 -18.32 6.20 2.93
N ASP A 205 -19.29 5.64 2.21
CA ASP A 205 -20.71 5.91 2.43
C ASP A 205 -21.14 5.60 3.86
N VAL A 206 -20.81 4.40 4.35
CA VAL A 206 -21.14 3.96 5.71
C VAL A 206 -20.43 4.81 6.77
N MET A 207 -19.17 5.19 6.54
CA MET A 207 -18.44 6.05 7.48
C MET A 207 -19.08 7.42 7.62
N VAL A 208 -19.43 8.07 6.50
CA VAL A 208 -20.10 9.38 6.52
C VAL A 208 -21.48 9.29 7.16
N GLU A 209 -22.24 8.25 6.84
CA GLU A 209 -23.55 8.00 7.45
C GLU A 209 -23.46 7.91 8.97
N ARG A 210 -22.56 7.08 9.50
CA ARG A 210 -22.33 6.95 10.96
C ARG A 210 -21.88 8.24 11.62
N ILE A 211 -21.07 9.04 10.93
CA ILE A 211 -20.64 10.35 11.43
C ILE A 211 -21.84 11.29 11.52
N ALA A 212 -22.63 11.39 10.45
CA ALA A 212 -23.80 12.25 10.40
C ALA A 212 -24.82 11.89 11.49
N GLU A 213 -25.18 10.61 11.60
CA GLU A 213 -26.10 10.11 12.62
C GLU A 213 -25.60 10.43 14.03
N ARG A 214 -24.30 10.23 14.29
CA ARG A 214 -23.71 10.49 15.61
C ARG A 214 -23.66 11.98 15.92
N CYS A 215 -23.32 12.82 14.95
CA CYS A 215 -23.31 14.27 15.13
C CYS A 215 -24.72 14.82 15.37
N GLU A 216 -25.73 14.29 14.70
CA GLU A 216 -27.13 14.65 14.95
C GLU A 216 -27.60 14.22 16.34
N ALA A 217 -27.29 12.98 16.74
CA ALA A 217 -27.70 12.42 18.03
C ALA A 217 -27.07 13.14 19.23
N GLU A 218 -25.79 13.52 19.13
CA GLU A 218 -25.02 14.11 20.25
C GLU A 218 -24.93 15.65 20.14
N GLY A 219 -25.43 16.25 19.06
CA GLY A 219 -25.39 17.70 18.85
C GLY A 219 -24.00 18.25 18.53
N TYR A 220 -23.18 17.51 17.80
CA TYR A 220 -21.84 17.97 17.39
C TYR A 220 -21.90 18.83 16.12
N ASP A 221 -21.35 20.05 16.20
CA ASP A 221 -21.32 20.99 15.09
C ASP A 221 -20.07 20.79 14.21
N ARG A 222 -18.92 20.44 14.82
CA ARG A 222 -17.64 20.23 14.14
C ARG A 222 -17.07 18.84 14.44
N ALA A 223 -17.06 17.99 13.43
CA ALA A 223 -16.47 16.66 13.48
C ALA A 223 -15.11 16.64 12.77
N CYS A 224 -14.15 15.86 13.29
CA CYS A 224 -12.90 15.58 12.59
C CYS A 224 -12.74 14.07 12.40
N LEU A 225 -12.78 13.60 11.16
CA LEU A 225 -12.50 12.21 10.80
C LEU A 225 -11.03 12.05 10.46
N THR A 226 -10.35 11.08 11.06
CA THR A 226 -9.04 10.62 10.60
C THR A 226 -9.13 9.29 9.86
N THR A 227 -8.53 9.22 8.68
CA THR A 227 -8.66 8.10 7.75
C THR A 227 -7.39 7.92 6.92
N GLY A 228 -7.19 6.74 6.36
CA GLY A 228 -6.17 6.51 5.34
C GLY A 228 -6.40 7.43 4.15
N ARG A 229 -5.32 7.95 3.56
CA ARG A 229 -5.42 8.92 2.47
C ARG A 229 -6.26 8.44 1.27
N ALA A 230 -6.30 7.12 1.00
CA ALA A 230 -7.09 6.52 -0.08
C ALA A 230 -8.60 6.79 0.03
N HIS A 231 -9.11 7.06 1.23
CA HIS A 231 -10.52 7.32 1.48
C HIS A 231 -10.90 8.80 1.28
N LEU A 232 -9.95 9.75 1.34
CA LEU A 232 -10.23 11.19 1.36
C LEU A 232 -11.15 11.69 0.23
N ALA A 233 -10.82 11.35 -1.02
CA ALA A 233 -11.58 11.83 -2.17
C ALA A 233 -13.01 11.28 -2.19
N GLY A 234 -13.16 9.99 -1.88
CA GLY A 234 -14.47 9.35 -1.84
C GLY A 234 -15.29 9.77 -0.62
N LEU A 235 -14.67 10.05 0.53
CA LEU A 235 -15.32 10.61 1.71
C LEU A 235 -15.87 12.01 1.46
N ALA A 236 -15.12 12.86 0.77
CA ALA A 236 -15.60 14.19 0.40
C ALA A 236 -16.85 14.11 -0.50
N THR A 237 -16.82 13.21 -1.48
CA THR A 237 -17.99 12.97 -2.37
C THR A 237 -19.17 12.42 -1.57
N ALA A 238 -18.94 11.40 -0.73
CA ALA A 238 -20.00 10.80 0.08
C ALA A 238 -20.61 11.76 1.11
N ALA A 239 -19.84 12.74 1.59
CA ALA A 239 -20.29 13.82 2.47
C ALA A 239 -21.17 14.83 1.72
N GLU A 240 -20.75 15.27 0.53
CA GLU A 240 -21.56 16.15 -0.33
C GLU A 240 -22.93 15.53 -0.64
N ASP A 241 -22.94 14.25 -1.04
CA ASP A 241 -24.17 13.51 -1.37
C ASP A 241 -25.16 13.41 -0.19
N ARG A 242 -24.66 13.54 1.05
CA ARG A 242 -25.44 13.47 2.30
C ARG A 242 -25.66 14.83 2.97
N GLY A 243 -25.27 15.92 2.32
CA GLY A 243 -25.44 17.28 2.88
C GLY A 243 -24.57 17.56 4.10
N VAL A 244 -23.45 16.85 4.27
CA VAL A 244 -22.44 17.12 5.29
C VAL A 244 -21.39 18.07 4.70
N ASP A 245 -21.18 19.21 5.36
CA ASP A 245 -20.30 20.28 4.86
C ASP A 245 -18.83 19.95 5.15
N VAL A 246 -18.05 19.62 4.12
CA VAL A 246 -16.62 19.37 4.28
C VAL A 246 -15.87 20.71 4.33
N VAL A 247 -15.37 21.06 5.52
CA VAL A 247 -14.76 22.38 5.75
C VAL A 247 -13.27 22.43 5.43
N ALA A 248 -12.57 21.31 5.57
CA ALA A 248 -11.14 21.20 5.26
C ALA A 248 -10.71 19.74 5.10
N SER A 249 -9.70 19.52 4.27
CA SER A 249 -9.04 18.24 4.08
C SER A 249 -7.52 18.37 4.30
N TYR A 250 -6.95 17.51 5.15
CA TYR A 250 -5.51 17.37 5.31
C TYR A 250 -4.98 16.27 4.41
N VAL A 251 -4.08 16.62 3.50
CA VAL A 251 -3.43 15.69 2.56
C VAL A 251 -2.05 15.32 3.11
N PRO A 252 -1.85 14.08 3.60
CA PRO A 252 -0.60 13.71 4.21
C PRO A 252 0.52 13.54 3.17
N SER A 253 1.73 13.92 3.57
CA SER A 253 2.98 13.51 2.91
C SER A 253 3.73 12.55 3.84
N TRP A 254 4.31 11.48 3.28
CA TRP A 254 5.07 10.53 4.09
C TRP A 254 6.38 11.18 4.58
N LEU A 255 6.63 11.12 5.90
CA LEU A 255 7.82 11.67 6.57
C LEU A 255 8.00 13.20 6.51
N ARG A 256 7.24 13.92 5.67
CA ARG A 256 7.25 15.39 5.51
C ARG A 256 5.90 15.97 5.89
N GLU A 257 5.86 17.26 6.23
CA GLU A 257 4.60 17.94 6.50
C GLU A 257 3.67 17.85 5.27
N GLY A 258 2.40 17.52 5.51
CA GLY A 258 1.33 17.52 4.52
C GLY A 258 0.64 18.87 4.37
N ASP A 259 -0.26 18.95 3.40
CA ASP A 259 -0.94 20.19 3.01
C ASP A 259 -2.38 20.24 3.54
N VAL A 260 -2.88 21.43 3.86
CA VAL A 260 -4.29 21.68 4.20
C VAL A 260 -4.98 22.29 2.99
N VAL A 261 -6.15 21.78 2.66
CA VAL A 261 -7.00 22.30 1.59
C VAL A 261 -8.36 22.66 2.18
N GLU A 262 -8.83 23.88 1.95
CA GLU A 262 -10.14 24.36 2.41
C GLU A 262 -11.28 23.85 1.53
N GLY A 263 -12.43 23.54 2.15
CA GLY A 263 -13.66 23.13 1.45
C GLY A 263 -13.71 21.67 0.99
N SER A 264 -14.71 21.38 0.15
CA SER A 264 -14.91 20.05 -0.42
C SER A 264 -14.02 19.84 -1.64
N VAL A 265 -13.24 18.77 -1.53
CA VAL A 265 -12.17 18.31 -2.43
C VAL A 265 -10.94 19.25 -2.53
N PRO A 266 -9.72 18.73 -2.28
CA PRO A 266 -8.58 19.13 -3.09
C PRO A 266 -8.90 18.84 -4.55
N ALA A 267 -9.23 19.87 -5.33
CA ALA A 267 -9.08 19.78 -6.78
C ALA A 267 -7.73 19.11 -7.03
N LYS A 268 -7.75 17.92 -7.66
CA LYS A 268 -6.56 17.13 -7.97
C LYS A 268 -5.47 18.12 -8.43
N PHE A 269 -4.41 18.22 -7.62
CA PHE A 269 -3.39 19.28 -7.67
C PHE A 269 -3.39 20.11 -8.96
N GLY A 270 -4.06 21.26 -8.91
CA GLY A 270 -4.03 22.24 -9.98
C GLY A 270 -2.70 22.97 -10.00
N VAL A 271 -1.74 22.49 -10.81
CA VAL A 271 -0.60 23.29 -11.29
C VAL A 271 -0.42 23.00 -12.78
N ARG A 272 -0.43 24.06 -13.60
CA ARG A 272 -0.37 23.96 -15.07
C ARG A 272 1.09 24.10 -15.54
N THR A 273 1.64 23.03 -16.13
CA THR A 273 2.18 22.94 -17.52
C THR A 273 2.81 21.55 -17.80
N VAL A 274 1.93 20.61 -18.15
CA VAL A 274 2.02 19.44 -19.08
C VAL A 274 3.30 18.57 -19.15
N ARG A 275 3.14 17.26 -18.83
CA ARG A 275 3.14 16.16 -19.84
C ARG A 275 2.49 14.82 -19.40
N GLY A 276 1.58 14.84 -18.43
CA GLY A 276 0.84 13.64 -18.02
C GLY A 276 -0.43 13.98 -17.26
N ASP A 277 -1.48 13.20 -17.52
CA ASP A 277 -2.82 13.35 -16.95
C ASP A 277 -2.81 12.97 -15.46
N LEU A 278 -2.59 13.95 -14.57
CA LEU A 278 -2.53 13.75 -13.12
C LEU A 278 -3.79 13.10 -12.56
N ASP A 279 -4.92 13.20 -13.26
CA ASP A 279 -6.20 12.63 -12.84
C ASP A 279 -6.21 11.10 -12.83
N THR A 280 -5.18 10.50 -13.43
CA THR A 280 -4.99 9.06 -13.58
C THR A 280 -4.03 8.45 -12.58
N ALA A 281 -3.41 9.29 -11.74
CA ALA A 281 -2.54 8.83 -10.69
C ALA A 281 -3.34 7.89 -9.76
N GLY A 282 -2.91 6.64 -9.62
CA GLY A 282 -3.60 5.60 -8.85
C GLY A 282 -4.44 4.61 -9.68
N ASP A 283 -5.04 5.05 -10.80
CA ASP A 283 -5.82 4.19 -11.72
C ASP A 283 -4.95 3.48 -12.79
N VAL A 284 -3.63 3.71 -12.75
CA VAL A 284 -2.69 3.13 -13.72
C VAL A 284 -2.12 1.77 -13.30
N PHE A 285 -2.56 1.17 -12.18
CA PHE A 285 -1.93 -0.03 -11.64
C PHE A 285 -1.92 -1.20 -12.63
N GLY A 286 -3.05 -1.53 -13.26
CA GLY A 286 -3.10 -2.62 -14.26
C GLY A 286 -2.16 -2.38 -15.44
N ARG A 287 -2.08 -1.14 -15.94
CA ARG A 287 -1.14 -0.76 -17.00
C ARG A 287 0.31 -0.83 -16.53
N ARG A 288 0.60 -0.52 -15.26
CA ARG A 288 1.94 -0.68 -14.67
C ARG A 288 2.37 -2.15 -14.60
N VAL A 289 1.44 -3.08 -14.34
CA VAL A 289 1.72 -4.52 -14.36
C VAL A 289 2.10 -4.97 -15.76
N VAL A 290 1.32 -4.59 -16.78
CA VAL A 290 1.65 -4.89 -18.18
C VAL A 290 2.98 -4.25 -18.58
N ALA A 291 3.21 -2.99 -18.20
CA ALA A 291 4.48 -2.30 -18.43
C ALA A 291 5.66 -3.04 -17.79
N LEU A 292 5.48 -3.58 -16.57
CA LEU A 292 6.50 -4.35 -15.88
C LEU A 292 6.86 -5.63 -16.63
N PHE A 293 5.88 -6.37 -17.16
CA PHE A 293 6.14 -7.57 -17.96
C PHE A 293 6.88 -7.26 -19.26
N VAL A 294 6.49 -6.19 -19.96
CA VAL A 294 7.20 -5.74 -21.16
C VAL A 294 8.62 -5.30 -20.80
N ASP A 295 8.78 -4.53 -19.72
CA ASP A 295 10.09 -4.11 -19.25
C ASP A 295 10.97 -5.30 -18.86
N TRP A 296 10.42 -6.34 -18.22
CA TRP A 296 11.15 -7.59 -17.92
C TRP A 296 11.60 -8.33 -19.18
N GLY A 297 10.76 -8.38 -20.21
CA GLY A 297 11.13 -8.94 -21.51
C GLY A 297 12.26 -8.17 -22.19
N VAL A 298 12.25 -6.84 -22.11
CA VAL A 298 13.35 -6.02 -22.64
C VAL A 298 14.61 -6.17 -21.79
N LEU A 299 14.48 -6.18 -20.47
CA LEU A 299 15.59 -6.35 -19.54
C LEU A 299 16.25 -7.72 -19.64
N SER A 300 15.52 -8.79 -19.95
CA SER A 300 16.13 -10.10 -20.16
C SER A 300 17.05 -10.09 -21.37
N VAL A 301 16.63 -9.44 -22.47
CA VAL A 301 17.46 -9.25 -23.67
C VAL A 301 18.65 -8.33 -23.38
N VAL A 302 18.44 -7.20 -22.71
CA VAL A 302 19.54 -6.28 -22.33
C VAL A 302 20.54 -6.98 -21.43
N THR A 303 20.08 -7.76 -20.44
CA THR A 303 20.93 -8.51 -19.52
C THR A 303 21.72 -9.58 -20.27
N LEU A 304 21.09 -10.30 -21.20
CA LEU A 304 21.77 -11.31 -22.01
C LEU A 304 22.84 -10.66 -22.88
N VAL A 305 22.52 -9.59 -23.61
CA VAL A 305 23.47 -8.93 -24.52
C VAL A 305 24.60 -8.26 -23.76
N ALA A 306 24.30 -7.39 -22.78
CA ALA A 306 25.31 -6.67 -22.02
C ALA A 306 26.13 -7.62 -21.12
N GLY A 307 25.44 -8.56 -20.46
CA GLY A 307 26.06 -9.60 -19.64
C GLY A 307 26.99 -10.47 -20.47
N SER A 308 26.53 -11.07 -21.57
CA SER A 308 27.38 -11.93 -22.41
C SER A 308 28.54 -11.17 -23.06
N SER A 309 28.34 -9.89 -23.43
CA SER A 309 29.42 -9.05 -23.97
C SER A 309 30.52 -8.80 -22.93
N CYS A 310 30.15 -8.40 -21.71
CA CYS A 310 31.11 -8.19 -20.63
C CYS A 310 31.72 -9.51 -20.11
N ALA A 311 30.97 -10.61 -20.14
CA ALA A 311 31.47 -11.95 -19.82
C ALA A 311 32.57 -12.39 -20.78
N LEU A 312 32.33 -12.20 -22.08
CA LEU A 312 33.31 -12.51 -23.12
C LEU A 312 34.56 -11.62 -22.97
N LEU A 313 34.39 -10.33 -22.75
CA LEU A 313 35.50 -9.41 -22.49
C LEU A 313 36.28 -9.81 -21.23
N GLY A 314 35.61 -10.12 -20.13
CA GLY A 314 36.23 -10.57 -18.89
C GLY A 314 37.04 -11.85 -19.09
N ARG A 315 36.48 -12.82 -19.83
CA ARG A 315 37.17 -14.06 -20.20
C ARG A 315 38.39 -13.81 -21.09
N LEU A 316 38.28 -12.91 -22.07
CA LEU A 316 39.37 -12.59 -23.00
C LEU A 316 40.52 -11.84 -22.33
N VAL A 317 40.22 -10.93 -21.39
CA VAL A 317 41.23 -10.09 -20.72
C VAL A 317 41.92 -10.84 -19.57
N VAL A 318 41.14 -11.57 -18.77
CA VAL A 318 41.64 -12.19 -17.53
C VAL A 318 41.90 -13.69 -17.68
N GLY A 319 41.27 -14.35 -18.65
CA GLY A 319 41.57 -15.75 -18.97
C GLY A 319 41.05 -16.76 -17.95
N SER A 320 40.04 -16.43 -17.12
CA SER A 320 39.44 -17.35 -16.13
C SER A 320 37.92 -17.45 -16.25
N ASP A 321 37.36 -18.59 -15.83
CA ASP A 321 35.90 -18.77 -15.79
C ASP A 321 35.25 -17.88 -14.71
N ALA A 322 35.98 -17.60 -13.63
CA ALA A 322 35.57 -16.60 -12.64
C ALA A 322 35.40 -15.21 -13.26
N ALA A 323 36.29 -14.82 -14.19
CA ALA A 323 36.19 -13.54 -14.89
C ALA A 323 35.05 -13.50 -15.91
N LEU A 324 34.66 -14.66 -16.47
CA LEU A 324 33.46 -14.78 -17.30
C LEU A 324 32.20 -14.48 -16.47
N TRP A 325 32.06 -15.12 -15.31
CA TRP A 325 30.92 -14.88 -14.41
C TRP A 325 30.91 -13.46 -13.85
N ALA A 326 32.07 -12.94 -13.41
CA ALA A 326 32.19 -11.57 -12.96
C ALA A 326 31.85 -10.56 -14.06
N GLY A 327 32.34 -10.79 -15.28
CA GLY A 327 32.00 -9.98 -16.45
C GLY A 327 30.51 -10.00 -16.76
N PHE A 328 29.87 -11.18 -16.68
CA PHE A 328 28.43 -11.31 -16.85
C PHE A 328 27.66 -10.47 -15.83
N LEU A 329 28.02 -10.57 -14.55
CA LEU A 329 27.39 -9.81 -13.47
C LEU A 329 27.56 -8.30 -13.65
N VAL A 330 28.77 -7.86 -14.00
CA VAL A 330 29.04 -6.44 -14.28
C VAL A 330 28.19 -5.96 -15.46
N GLY A 331 28.16 -6.69 -16.57
CA GLY A 331 27.35 -6.35 -17.74
C GLY A 331 25.85 -6.33 -17.43
N ALA A 332 25.37 -7.28 -16.64
CA ALA A 332 23.98 -7.34 -16.18
C ALA A 332 23.60 -6.12 -15.34
N VAL A 333 24.43 -5.75 -14.35
CA VAL A 333 24.18 -4.59 -13.48
C VAL A 333 24.25 -3.28 -14.27
N LEU A 334 25.26 -3.13 -15.13
CA LEU A 334 25.40 -1.93 -15.97
C LEU A 334 24.26 -1.81 -16.97
N GLY A 335 23.87 -2.91 -17.64
CA GLY A 335 22.74 -2.94 -18.56
C GLY A 335 21.42 -2.62 -17.86
N TRP A 336 21.20 -3.18 -16.67
CA TRP A 336 20.05 -2.88 -15.83
C TRP A 336 19.99 -1.41 -15.44
N ALA A 337 21.09 -0.85 -14.94
CA ALA A 337 21.16 0.55 -14.53
C ALA A 337 21.00 1.50 -15.72
N ALA A 338 21.67 1.21 -16.84
CA ALA A 338 21.59 2.00 -18.07
C ALA A 338 20.16 2.01 -18.65
N TYR A 339 19.45 0.87 -18.59
CA TYR A 339 18.07 0.80 -19.02
C TYR A 339 17.14 1.66 -18.14
N TRP A 340 17.11 1.42 -16.83
CA TRP A 340 16.18 2.13 -15.95
C TRP A 340 16.49 3.63 -15.84
N VAL A 341 17.74 3.98 -15.52
CA VAL A 341 18.14 5.39 -15.38
C VAL A 341 18.12 6.09 -16.73
N GLY A 342 18.65 5.48 -17.80
CA GLY A 342 18.78 6.13 -19.10
C GLY A 342 17.43 6.48 -19.72
N PHE A 343 16.46 5.56 -19.68
CA PHE A 343 15.13 5.80 -20.25
C PHE A 343 14.28 6.75 -19.38
N GLU A 344 14.28 6.56 -18.05
CA GLU A 344 13.54 7.45 -17.14
C GLU A 344 14.15 8.86 -17.11
N ALA A 345 15.47 9.01 -17.05
CA ALA A 345 16.13 10.33 -17.02
C ALA A 345 16.03 11.10 -18.34
N ARG A 346 15.87 10.42 -19.49
CA ARG A 346 15.73 11.06 -20.80
C ARG A 346 14.27 11.42 -21.13
N SER A 347 13.32 10.58 -20.74
CA SER A 347 11.95 10.68 -21.25
C SER A 347 10.85 10.41 -20.21
N GLY A 348 11.20 10.10 -18.97
CA GLY A 348 10.22 9.67 -17.95
C GLY A 348 9.55 8.33 -18.28
N GLN A 349 9.99 7.63 -19.33
CA GLN A 349 9.31 6.44 -19.87
C GLN A 349 10.31 5.35 -20.24
N THR A 350 10.10 4.16 -19.69
CA THR A 350 10.69 2.90 -20.18
C THR A 350 9.91 2.36 -21.38
N VAL A 351 10.44 1.34 -22.07
CA VAL A 351 9.78 0.76 -23.24
C VAL A 351 8.38 0.24 -22.86
N GLY A 352 8.25 -0.47 -21.75
CA GLY A 352 6.95 -0.94 -21.26
C GLY A 352 5.99 0.20 -20.92
N LYS A 353 6.48 1.29 -20.34
CA LYS A 353 5.67 2.48 -20.06
C LYS A 353 5.22 3.18 -21.33
N ARG A 354 6.06 3.26 -22.37
CA ARG A 354 5.66 3.80 -23.69
C ARG A 354 4.55 2.98 -24.32
N VAL A 355 4.69 1.65 -24.34
CA VAL A 355 3.69 0.73 -24.92
C VAL A 355 2.34 0.84 -24.20
N THR A 356 2.35 1.08 -22.90
CA THR A 356 1.13 1.19 -22.06
C THR A 356 0.58 2.61 -21.93
N GLY A 357 1.25 3.59 -22.55
CA GLY A 357 0.86 5.01 -22.52
C GLY A 357 1.03 5.65 -21.14
N LEU A 358 2.06 5.26 -20.39
CA LEU A 358 2.39 5.77 -19.06
C LEU A 358 3.64 6.67 -19.08
N VAL A 359 3.69 7.65 -18.18
CA VAL A 359 4.84 8.54 -17.99
C VAL A 359 5.08 8.82 -16.52
N VAL A 360 6.36 8.89 -16.14
CA VAL A 360 6.79 9.34 -14.81
C VAL A 360 6.98 10.85 -14.84
N VAL A 361 6.34 11.53 -13.89
CA VAL A 361 6.41 12.98 -13.71
C VAL A 361 6.84 13.31 -12.27
N ALA A 362 7.30 14.52 -12.02
CA ALA A 362 7.50 15.05 -10.68
C ALA A 362 6.14 15.23 -9.97
N GLY A 363 6.17 15.44 -8.65
CA GLY A 363 4.97 15.56 -7.82
C GLY A 363 4.04 16.71 -8.22
N ASP A 364 4.58 17.72 -8.89
CA ASP A 364 3.91 18.90 -9.45
C ASP A 364 3.53 18.72 -10.94
N GLY A 365 3.74 17.53 -11.52
CA GLY A 365 3.48 17.23 -12.93
C GLY A 365 4.61 17.63 -13.89
N ALA A 366 5.71 18.21 -13.40
CA ALA A 366 6.85 18.59 -14.24
C ALA A 366 7.63 17.39 -14.76
N SER A 367 8.49 17.62 -15.77
CA SER A 367 9.38 16.59 -16.30
C SER A 367 10.31 16.03 -15.22
N LEU A 368 10.49 14.71 -15.23
CA LEU A 368 11.35 14.01 -14.26
C LEU A 368 12.80 14.52 -14.30
N SER A 369 13.36 14.88 -13.15
CA SER A 369 14.76 15.26 -13.06
C SER A 369 15.68 14.04 -13.13
N ARG A 370 16.90 14.21 -13.63
CA ARG A 370 17.90 13.13 -13.72
C ARG A 370 18.26 12.57 -12.34
N ARG A 371 18.28 13.42 -11.31
CA ARG A 371 18.54 13.03 -9.92
C ARG A 371 17.43 12.13 -9.40
N ASP A 372 16.18 12.48 -9.66
CA ASP A 372 15.02 11.72 -9.19
C ASP A 372 14.94 10.35 -9.89
N ALA A 373 15.25 10.29 -11.18
CA ALA A 373 15.36 9.02 -11.92
C ALA A 373 16.42 8.07 -11.31
N VAL A 374 17.57 8.60 -10.87
CA VAL A 374 18.61 7.83 -10.19
C VAL A 374 18.14 7.35 -8.82
N VAL A 375 17.56 8.23 -7.99
CA VAL A 375 17.04 7.87 -6.66
C VAL A 375 15.99 6.77 -6.75
N ARG A 376 15.04 6.88 -7.69
CA ARG A 376 14.04 5.85 -7.97
C ARG A 376 14.67 4.51 -8.34
N THR A 377 15.73 4.55 -9.16
CA THR A 377 16.39 3.34 -9.63
C THR A 377 17.20 2.67 -8.52
N LEU A 378 17.91 3.43 -7.69
CA LEU A 378 18.67 2.89 -6.56
C LEU A 378 17.78 2.23 -5.50
N LEU A 379 16.53 2.68 -5.35
CA LEU A 379 15.55 2.10 -4.43
C LEU A 379 14.73 0.96 -5.04
N ARG A 380 14.84 0.74 -6.35
CA ARG A 380 14.13 -0.32 -7.08
C ARG A 380 14.47 -1.75 -6.60
N PRO A 381 15.70 -2.07 -6.14
CA PRO A 381 15.97 -3.35 -5.48
C PRO A 381 15.20 -3.54 -4.17
N VAL A 382 14.92 -2.45 -3.44
CA VAL A 382 14.10 -2.47 -2.22
C VAL A 382 12.66 -2.82 -2.59
N ASP A 383 12.11 -2.21 -3.64
CA ASP A 383 10.80 -2.59 -4.19
C ASP A 383 10.77 -4.06 -4.65
N GLY A 384 11.90 -4.58 -5.12
CA GLY A 384 12.11 -5.95 -5.59
C GLY A 384 12.20 -7.02 -4.48
N ILE A 385 12.28 -6.62 -3.20
CA ILE A 385 12.21 -7.56 -2.07
C ILE A 385 10.84 -8.25 -2.15
N VAL A 386 10.85 -9.59 -2.14
CA VAL A 386 9.67 -10.42 -2.46
C VAL A 386 9.22 -10.33 -3.93
N GLY A 387 10.14 -10.29 -4.89
CA GLY A 387 9.81 -10.42 -6.32
C GLY A 387 8.89 -9.30 -6.84
N TYR A 388 9.16 -8.05 -6.43
CA TYR A 388 8.33 -6.87 -6.69
C TYR A 388 6.98 -6.80 -5.96
N VAL A 389 6.64 -7.78 -5.10
CA VAL A 389 5.43 -7.73 -4.28
C VAL A 389 5.48 -6.55 -3.32
N LEU A 390 6.62 -6.27 -2.67
CA LEU A 390 6.73 -5.12 -1.77
C LEU A 390 6.47 -3.80 -2.51
N GLY A 391 7.11 -3.59 -3.67
CA GLY A 391 6.87 -2.40 -4.49
C GLY A 391 5.46 -2.32 -5.04
N ALA A 392 4.83 -3.45 -5.39
CA ALA A 392 3.44 -3.50 -5.84
C ALA A 392 2.49 -3.17 -4.69
N VAL A 393 2.72 -3.74 -3.51
CA VAL A 393 1.97 -3.48 -2.28
C VAL A 393 2.10 -1.99 -1.90
N VAL A 394 3.31 -1.43 -1.87
CA VAL A 394 3.51 0.00 -1.58
C VAL A 394 2.87 0.90 -2.65
N ALA A 395 2.95 0.55 -3.93
CA ALA A 395 2.25 1.28 -4.98
C ALA A 395 0.73 1.22 -4.84
N LEU A 396 0.18 0.06 -4.50
CA LEU A 396 -1.26 -0.12 -4.28
C LEU A 396 -1.75 0.60 -3.03
N LEU A 397 -0.90 0.69 -2.01
CA LEU A 397 -1.22 1.28 -0.70
C LEU A 397 -0.90 2.76 -0.60
N SER A 398 -0.41 3.37 -1.68
CA SER A 398 -0.04 4.77 -1.65
C SER A 398 -0.66 5.54 -2.81
N ASP A 399 -1.07 6.76 -2.48
CA ASP A 399 -1.83 7.57 -3.39
C ASP A 399 -1.00 8.01 -4.60
N GLY A 400 -1.63 7.91 -5.76
CA GLY A 400 -0.95 8.08 -7.05
C GLY A 400 -0.23 6.83 -7.55
N GLY A 401 -0.36 5.68 -6.86
CA GLY A 401 0.26 4.43 -7.29
C GLY A 401 1.75 4.35 -6.99
N ARG A 402 2.24 5.04 -5.95
CA ARG A 402 3.67 5.37 -5.78
C ARG A 402 4.47 4.24 -5.12
N ARG A 403 5.51 3.75 -5.77
CA ARG A 403 6.48 2.79 -5.17
C ARG A 403 7.36 3.47 -4.12
N ILE A 404 8.16 2.71 -3.36
CA ILE A 404 9.09 3.26 -2.36
C ILE A 404 10.02 4.30 -3.01
N GLY A 405 10.55 3.97 -4.19
CA GLY A 405 11.36 4.90 -4.98
C GLY A 405 10.61 6.15 -5.45
N ASP A 406 9.31 6.04 -5.72
CA ASP A 406 8.46 7.16 -6.18
C ASP A 406 8.24 8.16 -5.03
N HIS A 407 8.04 7.66 -3.80
CA HIS A 407 7.92 8.49 -2.59
C HIS A 407 9.22 9.22 -2.26
N ALA A 408 10.33 8.49 -2.24
CA ALA A 408 11.64 9.06 -1.93
C ALA A 408 12.06 10.15 -2.91
N ALA A 409 11.72 9.97 -4.19
CA ALA A 409 12.02 10.91 -5.25
C ALA A 409 10.92 11.97 -5.48
N GLY A 410 9.80 11.92 -4.75
CA GLY A 410 8.71 12.88 -4.92
C GLY A 410 8.10 12.86 -6.32
N THR A 411 7.93 11.68 -6.93
CA THR A 411 7.48 11.50 -8.33
C THR A 411 6.21 10.65 -8.44
N LEU A 412 5.48 10.75 -9.55
CA LEU A 412 4.21 10.08 -9.82
C LEU A 412 4.27 9.37 -11.18
N VAL A 413 3.43 8.36 -11.40
CA VAL A 413 3.24 7.79 -12.75
C VAL A 413 1.79 7.92 -13.15
N VAL A 414 1.59 8.47 -14.34
CA VAL A 414 0.31 8.92 -14.89
C VAL A 414 0.20 8.51 -16.36
N ARG A 415 -0.99 8.63 -16.95
CA ARG A 415 -1.16 8.46 -18.41
C ARG A 415 -0.56 9.63 -19.16
N VAL A 416 -0.08 9.37 -20.37
CA VAL A 416 0.29 10.43 -21.32
C VAL A 416 -1.01 11.08 -21.81
N GLU A 417 -1.13 12.41 -21.76
CA GLU A 417 -2.23 13.11 -22.42
C GLU A 417 -2.17 12.84 -23.93
N LYS A 418 -3.31 12.44 -24.52
CA LYS A 418 -3.45 12.46 -25.97
C LYS A 418 -3.84 13.88 -26.36
N GLU A 419 -3.03 14.49 -27.23
CA GLU A 419 -3.46 15.67 -28.00
C GLU A 419 -4.71 15.37 -28.83
#